data_AF-F5NZP6-F1
#
_entry.id   AF-F5NZP6-F1
#
_cell.length_a   1.000
_cell.length_b   1.000
_cell.length_c   1.000
_cell.angle_alpha   90.00
_cell.angle_beta   90.00
_cell.angle_gamma   90.00
#
_symmetry.space_group_name_H-M   'P 1'
#
loop_
_entity.id
_entity.type
_entity.pdbx_description
1 polymer ?
#
loop_
_entity_poly.entity_id
_entity_poly.type
_entity_poly.pdbx_seq_one_letter_code
_entity_poly.pdbx_strand_id
1 'polypeptide(L)'
;MEIASNKGVIADASTPAGRAGMSESEWREAIKFDSTDTGWVIMSIGMAIGAGIVFLPVQVGLMGLWVFLLSSVIGYPAMYLFQRLFINTLAESPECKDYPSVISGYLGKNWGILLGALYFVMLVIWMFVYSTAITNDSASYLHTFGVTEGLLSDSPFYGLVLICILVAISSMIGDVSGMICDGASNSCAMKVSTSASAAWKAVLMALDDTAVTGNEGIVAHDVEQSIANLCALASHSMQQTDRQIIEIMASKAR
;
A
#
# COMPACT_ATOMS: atom_id res chain seq x y z
N MET A 1 64.70 11.19 4.01
CA MET A 1 63.83 12.00 4.88
C MET A 1 62.68 12.47 4.00
N GLU A 2 61.63 11.66 3.90
CA GLU A 2 60.40 12.02 3.20
C GLU A 2 59.26 11.47 4.03
N ILE A 3 58.69 12.35 4.84
CA ILE A 3 57.57 12.08 5.72
C ILE A 3 56.34 12.19 4.83
N ALA A 4 55.83 11.05 4.35
CA ALA A 4 54.53 10.99 3.70
C ALA A 4 53.46 11.41 4.72
N SER A 5 52.88 12.59 4.50
CA SER A 5 51.84 13.19 5.31
C SER A 5 50.55 12.36 5.20
N ASN A 6 50.40 11.39 6.10
CA ASN A 6 49.17 10.62 6.28
C ASN A 6 48.14 11.45 7.07
N LYS A 7 47.62 12.51 6.44
CA LYS A 7 46.67 13.46 7.06
C LYS A 7 45.31 13.53 6.36
N GLY A 8 45.00 12.58 5.47
CA GLY A 8 43.79 12.63 4.65
C GLY A 8 42.57 11.83 5.13
N VAL A 9 42.71 10.91 6.10
CA VAL A 9 41.69 9.86 6.31
C VAL A 9 40.82 10.04 7.57
N ILE A 10 41.10 11.03 8.43
CA ILE A 10 40.45 11.11 9.77
C ILE A 10 39.58 12.38 9.94
N ALA A 11 39.48 13.26 8.94
CA ALA A 11 38.88 14.59 9.14
C ALA A 11 37.39 14.76 8.77
N ASP A 12 36.73 13.79 8.12
CA ASP A 12 35.37 14.02 7.56
C ASP A 12 34.24 13.22 8.23
N ALA A 13 34.49 12.46 9.30
CA ALA A 13 33.43 11.72 9.99
C ALA A 13 32.47 12.61 10.84
N SER A 14 32.72 13.91 10.90
CA SER A 14 31.93 14.87 11.68
C SER A 14 30.73 15.43 10.90
N THR A 15 30.78 15.43 9.57
CA THR A 15 29.67 15.90 8.73
C THR A 15 28.72 14.73 8.40
N PRO A 16 27.39 14.96 8.35
CA PRO A 16 26.44 13.91 7.91
C PRO A 16 26.77 13.36 6.51
N ALA A 17 27.29 14.21 5.62
CA ALA A 17 27.74 13.83 4.28
C ALA A 17 28.94 12.87 4.30
N GLY A 18 29.95 13.15 5.14
CA GLY A 18 31.11 12.27 5.29
C GLY A 18 30.79 10.92 5.94
N ARG A 19 29.74 10.85 6.79
CA ARG A 19 29.22 9.56 7.31
C ARG A 19 28.54 8.70 6.25
N ALA A 20 27.93 9.34 5.25
CA ALA A 20 27.31 8.66 4.12
C ALA A 20 28.30 8.31 2.99
N GLY A 21 29.56 8.76 3.10
CA GLY A 21 30.57 8.59 2.05
C GLY A 21 30.28 9.38 0.78
N MET A 22 29.49 10.45 0.88
CA MET A 22 29.04 11.28 -0.23
C MET A 22 29.67 12.68 -0.16
N SER A 23 29.81 13.35 -1.31
CA SER A 23 30.15 14.78 -1.31
C SER A 23 29.01 15.62 -0.74
N GLU A 24 29.28 16.81 -0.18
CA GLU A 24 28.22 17.68 0.37
C GLU A 24 27.14 18.05 -0.67
N SER A 25 27.50 18.17 -1.94
CA SER A 25 26.55 18.44 -3.03
C SER A 25 25.64 17.26 -3.31
N GLU A 26 26.20 16.04 -3.36
CA GLU A 26 25.41 14.82 -3.57
C GLU A 26 24.50 14.53 -2.36
N TRP A 27 25.00 14.78 -1.15
CA TRP A 27 24.21 14.67 0.07
C TRP A 27 23.02 15.64 0.05
N ARG A 28 23.22 16.89 -0.36
CA ARG A 28 22.16 17.91 -0.46
C ARG A 28 21.10 17.57 -1.50
N GLU A 29 21.48 16.93 -2.61
CA GLU A 29 20.51 16.42 -3.58
C GLU A 29 19.75 15.21 -3.02
N ALA A 30 20.43 14.29 -2.35
CA ALA A 30 19.81 13.08 -1.80
C ALA A 30 18.83 13.34 -0.65
N ILE A 31 19.05 14.39 0.16
CA ILE A 31 18.14 14.78 1.27
C ILE A 31 17.06 15.78 0.86
N LYS A 32 16.98 16.14 -0.42
CA LYS A 32 16.06 17.17 -0.88
C LYS A 32 14.62 16.67 -0.74
N PHE A 33 13.84 17.36 0.08
CA PHE A 33 12.43 17.05 0.27
C PHE A 33 11.67 17.12 -1.06
N ASP A 34 11.05 16.01 -1.44
CA ASP A 34 10.36 15.88 -2.72
C ASP A 34 8.83 15.70 -2.53
N SER A 35 8.13 15.46 -3.64
CA SER A 35 6.69 15.17 -3.61
C SER A 35 6.38 13.85 -2.91
N THR A 36 7.29 12.88 -2.96
CA THR A 36 7.21 11.58 -2.30
C THR A 36 7.17 11.75 -0.79
N ASP A 37 8.11 12.54 -0.24
CA ASP A 37 8.18 12.86 1.18
C ASP A 37 6.93 13.59 1.65
N THR A 38 6.40 14.50 0.83
CA THR A 38 5.13 15.17 1.09
C THR A 38 3.98 14.16 1.17
N GLY A 39 3.94 13.18 0.26
CA GLY A 39 2.97 12.08 0.27
C GLY A 39 3.06 11.24 1.55
N TRP A 40 4.27 10.86 1.95
CA TRP A 40 4.53 10.12 3.19
C TRP A 40 4.10 10.88 4.44
N VAL A 41 4.33 12.20 4.49
CA VAL A 41 3.86 13.05 5.60
C VAL A 41 2.34 13.07 5.66
N ILE A 42 1.66 13.29 4.54
CA ILE A 42 0.19 13.30 4.47
C ILE A 42 -0.37 11.94 4.89
N MET A 43 0.21 10.84 4.41
CA MET A 43 -0.23 9.48 4.75
C MET A 43 -0.01 9.18 6.24
N SER A 44 1.12 9.60 6.81
CA SER A 44 1.42 9.45 8.24
C SER A 44 0.45 10.26 9.11
N ILE A 45 0.10 11.48 8.70
CA ILE A 45 -0.93 12.30 9.36
C ILE A 45 -2.30 11.60 9.25
N GLY A 46 -2.67 11.09 8.08
CA GLY A 46 -3.92 10.36 7.87
C GLY A 46 -4.04 9.12 8.76
N MET A 47 -2.96 8.34 8.86
CA MET A 47 -2.89 7.18 9.77
C MET A 47 -2.99 7.58 11.24
N ALA A 48 -2.37 8.70 11.64
CA ALA A 48 -2.42 9.21 13.01
C ALA A 48 -3.80 9.78 13.40
N ILE A 49 -4.52 10.40 12.46
CA ILE A 49 -5.86 10.96 12.68
C ILE A 49 -6.87 9.83 12.96
N GLY A 50 -6.85 8.78 12.14
CA GLY A 50 -7.62 7.54 12.31
C GLY A 50 -9.13 7.71 12.63
N ALA A 51 -9.76 6.64 13.09
CA ALA A 51 -11.15 6.68 13.57
C ALA A 51 -11.30 7.43 14.91
N GLY A 52 -10.20 7.61 15.65
CA GLY A 52 -10.18 8.22 16.98
C GLY A 52 -10.58 9.69 16.99
N ILE A 53 -10.29 10.46 15.93
CA ILE A 53 -10.60 11.89 15.91
C ILE A 53 -12.11 12.17 15.84
N VAL A 54 -12.88 11.27 15.22
CA VAL A 54 -14.34 11.43 15.06
C VAL A 54 -15.03 11.33 16.42
N PHE A 55 -14.51 10.48 17.30
CA PHE A 55 -15.04 10.30 18.65
C PHE A 55 -14.37 11.19 19.70
N LEU A 56 -13.32 11.92 19.34
CA LEU A 56 -12.54 12.75 20.26
C LEU A 56 -13.38 13.85 20.92
N PRO A 57 -14.26 14.61 20.22
CA PRO A 57 -15.10 15.61 20.89
C PRO A 57 -16.05 14.99 21.93
N VAL A 58 -16.59 13.80 21.67
CA VAL A 58 -17.47 13.08 22.59
C VAL A 58 -16.69 12.61 23.82
N GLN A 59 -15.49 12.03 23.61
CA GLN A 59 -14.62 11.59 24.70
C GLN A 59 -14.16 12.77 25.57
N VAL A 60 -13.81 13.91 24.96
CA VAL A 60 -13.45 15.14 25.69
C VAL A 60 -14.65 15.69 26.47
N GLY A 61 -15.86 15.62 25.92
CA GLY A 61 -17.09 16.01 26.61
C GLY A 61 -17.40 15.15 27.84
N LEU A 62 -17.12 13.83 27.77
CA LEU A 62 -17.36 12.88 28.88
C LEU A 62 -16.26 12.91 29.95
N MET A 63 -14.99 12.98 29.55
CA MET A 63 -13.84 12.95 30.47
C MET A 63 -13.46 14.33 31.01
N GLY A 64 -13.93 15.39 30.35
CA GLY A 64 -13.64 16.77 30.68
C GLY A 64 -12.40 17.32 29.94
N LEU A 65 -12.53 18.57 29.47
CA LEU A 65 -11.49 19.27 28.69
C LEU A 65 -10.13 19.32 29.39
N TRP A 66 -10.11 19.59 30.69
CA TRP A 66 -8.87 19.74 31.46
C TRP A 66 -8.08 18.44 31.58
N VAL A 67 -8.79 17.30 31.71
CA VAL A 67 -8.17 15.97 31.74
C VAL A 67 -7.53 15.66 30.39
N PHE A 68 -8.23 15.97 29.30
CA PHE A 68 -7.71 15.80 27.95
C PHE A 68 -6.45 16.65 27.70
N LEU A 69 -6.47 17.94 28.06
CA LEU A 69 -5.31 18.82 27.87
C LEU A 69 -4.10 18.35 28.68
N LEU A 70 -4.29 17.95 29.94
CA LEU A 70 -3.22 17.41 30.77
C LEU A 70 -2.65 16.10 30.17
N SER A 71 -3.52 15.20 29.72
CA SER A 71 -3.10 13.95 29.08
C SER A 71 -2.34 14.20 27.78
N SER A 72 -2.71 15.21 27.00
CA SER A 72 -2.04 15.58 25.74
C SER A 72 -0.64 16.14 26.00
N VAL A 73 -0.50 16.97 27.04
CA VAL A 73 0.81 17.55 27.45
C VAL A 73 1.79 16.46 27.89
N ILE A 74 1.31 15.38 28.52
CA ILE A 74 2.15 14.25 28.95
C ILE A 74 2.35 13.23 27.81
N GLY A 75 1.30 12.97 27.05
CA GLY A 75 1.28 11.98 25.98
C GLY A 75 2.16 12.38 24.79
N TYR A 76 2.16 13.66 24.40
CA TYR A 76 2.95 14.13 23.26
C TYR A 76 4.47 13.91 23.44
N PRO A 77 5.11 14.31 24.56
CA PRO A 77 6.52 14.02 24.81
C PRO A 77 6.83 12.51 24.83
N ALA A 78 5.96 11.70 25.43
CA ALA A 78 6.15 10.25 25.50
C ALA A 78 6.13 9.61 24.10
N MET A 79 5.14 9.98 23.27
CA MET A 79 5.04 9.51 21.88
C MET A 79 6.21 10.00 21.02
N TYR A 80 6.62 11.26 21.18
CA TYR A 80 7.79 11.81 20.50
C TYR A 80 9.07 11.02 20.83
N LEU A 81 9.29 10.71 22.12
CA LEU A 81 10.46 9.95 22.55
C LEU A 81 10.45 8.52 21.97
N PHE A 82 9.27 7.88 21.98
CA PHE A 82 9.09 6.54 21.40
C PHE A 82 9.34 6.54 19.89
N GLN A 83 8.76 7.50 19.15
CA GLN A 83 8.96 7.62 17.71
C GLN A 83 10.43 7.90 17.36
N ARG A 84 11.11 8.75 18.16
CA ARG A 84 12.54 9.05 17.98
C ARG A 84 13.40 7.81 18.21
N LEU A 85 13.07 6.99 19.22
CA LEU A 85 13.77 5.72 19.46
C LEU A 85 13.60 4.78 18.26
N PHE A 86 12.37 4.62 17.76
CA PHE A 86 12.05 3.79 16.60
C PHE A 86 12.86 4.19 15.36
N ILE A 87 12.88 5.48 15.02
CA ILE A 87 13.60 6.01 13.86
C ILE A 87 15.11 5.82 14.01
N ASN A 88 15.67 6.10 15.18
CA ASN A 88 17.10 5.94 15.42
C ASN A 88 17.53 4.47 15.29
N THR A 89 16.75 3.52 15.81
CA THR A 89 17.04 2.09 15.70
C THR A 89 16.99 1.60 14.25
N LEU A 90 16.04 2.10 13.45
CA LEU A 90 15.98 1.77 12.02
C LEU A 90 17.14 2.39 11.24
N ALA A 91 17.47 3.65 11.50
CA ALA A 91 18.55 4.36 10.80
C ALA A 91 19.94 3.77 11.10
N GLU A 92 20.12 3.17 12.27
CA GLU A 92 21.38 2.53 12.67
C GLU A 92 21.49 1.06 12.23
N SER A 93 20.40 0.48 11.71
CA SER A 93 20.41 -0.92 11.26
C SER A 93 21.24 -1.10 9.97
N PRO A 94 22.23 -2.02 9.95
CA PRO A 94 23.12 -2.20 8.80
C PRO A 94 22.45 -2.89 7.61
N GLU A 95 21.31 -3.53 7.82
CA GLU A 95 20.53 -4.22 6.78
C GLU A 95 19.10 -3.68 6.76
N CYS A 96 18.60 -3.32 5.57
CA CYS A 96 17.21 -2.93 5.36
C CYS A 96 16.28 -4.14 5.51
N LYS A 97 15.94 -4.47 6.76
CA LYS A 97 15.02 -5.55 7.14
C LYS A 97 13.81 -4.99 7.90
N ASP A 98 12.80 -5.83 8.07
CA ASP A 98 11.63 -5.50 8.88
C ASP A 98 12.03 -5.18 10.34
N TYR A 99 11.23 -4.33 10.98
CA TYR A 99 11.52 -3.87 12.35
C TYR A 99 11.66 -5.01 13.39
N PRO A 100 10.82 -6.08 13.39
CA PRO A 100 11.05 -7.25 14.24
C PRO A 100 12.43 -7.90 14.03
N SER A 101 12.89 -8.04 12.80
CA SER A 101 14.22 -8.56 12.46
C SER A 101 15.35 -7.66 13.00
N VAL A 102 15.20 -6.33 12.86
CA VAL A 102 16.17 -5.35 13.41
C VAL A 102 16.24 -5.47 14.93
N ILE A 103 15.09 -5.49 15.62
CA ILE A 103 15.07 -5.65 17.09
C ILE A 103 15.65 -7.00 17.51
N SER A 104 15.36 -8.09 16.80
CA SER A 104 15.92 -9.40 17.12
C SER A 104 17.45 -9.41 17.06
N GLY A 105 18.06 -8.52 16.28
CA GLY A 105 19.51 -8.30 16.25
C GLY A 105 20.05 -7.63 17.52
N TYR A 106 19.31 -6.67 18.10
CA TYR A 106 19.73 -5.94 19.31
C TYR A 106 19.40 -6.67 20.63
N LEU A 107 18.19 -7.24 20.74
CA LEU A 107 17.67 -7.85 21.98
C LEU A 107 17.82 -9.39 22.02
N GLY A 108 18.22 -10.01 20.92
CA GLY A 108 18.39 -11.46 20.79
C GLY A 108 17.13 -12.20 20.34
N LYS A 109 17.32 -13.45 19.89
CA LYS A 109 16.31 -14.27 19.19
C LYS A 109 15.00 -14.49 19.96
N ASN A 110 15.06 -14.69 21.27
CA ASN A 110 13.87 -14.98 22.08
C ASN A 110 12.98 -13.73 22.26
N TRP A 111 13.60 -12.56 22.44
CA TRP A 111 12.90 -11.28 22.51
C TRP A 111 12.34 -10.86 21.15
N GLY A 112 13.05 -11.15 20.06
CA GLY A 112 12.54 -10.99 18.70
C GLY A 112 11.26 -11.80 18.45
N ILE A 113 11.22 -13.07 18.85
CA ILE A 113 10.02 -13.91 18.73
C ILE A 113 8.87 -13.38 19.58
N LEU A 114 9.13 -12.98 20.83
CA LEU A 114 8.09 -12.41 21.71
C LEU A 114 7.48 -11.13 21.13
N LEU A 115 8.34 -10.21 20.69
CA LEU A 115 7.90 -8.93 20.11
C LEU A 115 7.20 -9.15 18.77
N GLY A 116 7.66 -10.09 17.96
CA GLY A 116 6.99 -10.51 16.73
C GLY A 116 5.59 -11.07 16.99
N ALA A 117 5.43 -11.92 18.00
CA ALA A 117 4.12 -12.46 18.40
C ALA A 117 3.18 -11.37 18.93
N LEU A 118 3.69 -10.45 19.76
CA LEU A 118 2.91 -9.32 20.27
C LEU A 118 2.49 -8.40 19.13
N TYR A 119 3.39 -8.11 18.19
CA TYR A 119 3.10 -7.34 16.98
C TYR A 119 2.03 -8.00 16.12
N PHE A 120 2.09 -9.34 15.94
CA PHE A 120 1.08 -10.09 15.21
C PHE A 120 -0.31 -9.99 15.87
N VAL A 121 -0.40 -10.20 17.19
CA VAL A 121 -1.66 -10.06 17.93
C VAL A 121 -2.20 -8.64 17.82
N MET A 122 -1.32 -7.63 17.95
CA MET A 122 -1.68 -6.23 17.80
C MET A 122 -2.26 -5.95 16.41
N LEU A 123 -1.62 -6.43 15.34
CA LEU A 123 -2.11 -6.28 13.96
C LEU A 123 -3.49 -6.92 13.76
N VAL A 124 -3.71 -8.12 14.31
CA VAL A 124 -5.02 -8.80 14.23
C VAL A 124 -6.10 -7.98 14.92
N ILE A 125 -5.85 -7.45 16.12
CA ILE A 125 -6.80 -6.59 16.84
C ILE A 125 -7.11 -5.33 16.02
N TRP A 126 -6.08 -4.64 15.49
CA TRP A 126 -6.28 -3.44 14.69
C TRP A 126 -7.03 -3.71 13.38
N MET A 127 -6.80 -4.86 12.74
CA MET A 127 -7.57 -5.27 11.56
C MET A 127 -9.07 -5.37 11.89
N PHE A 128 -9.43 -5.97 13.02
CA PHE A 128 -10.83 -6.04 13.46
C PHE A 128 -11.41 -4.67 13.83
N VAL A 129 -10.66 -3.83 14.57
CA VAL A 129 -11.11 -2.47 14.94
C VAL A 129 -11.34 -1.61 13.68
N TYR A 130 -10.48 -1.73 12.68
CA TYR A 130 -10.64 -0.98 11.43
C TYR A 130 -11.85 -1.47 10.64
N SER A 131 -12.06 -2.78 10.57
CA SER A 131 -13.24 -3.37 9.95
C SER A 131 -14.54 -2.90 10.60
N THR A 132 -14.61 -2.87 11.93
CA THR A 132 -15.81 -2.42 12.65
C THR A 132 -16.02 -0.92 12.49
N ALA A 133 -14.95 -0.11 12.50
CA ALA A 133 -15.03 1.32 12.22
C ALA A 133 -15.62 1.60 10.82
N ILE A 134 -15.08 0.98 9.77
CA ILE A 134 -15.60 1.14 8.40
C ILE A 134 -17.09 0.72 8.32
N THR A 135 -17.45 -0.39 8.97
CA THR A 135 -18.82 -0.90 8.98
C THR A 135 -19.78 0.09 9.65
N ASN A 136 -19.40 0.62 10.82
CA ASN A 136 -20.20 1.58 11.56
C ASN A 136 -20.32 2.92 10.83
N ASP A 137 -19.21 3.45 10.29
CA ASP A 137 -19.18 4.73 9.61
C ASP A 137 -19.97 4.68 8.30
N SER A 138 -19.82 3.62 7.51
CA SER A 138 -20.58 3.44 6.27
C SER A 138 -22.08 3.24 6.53
N ALA A 139 -22.46 2.50 7.56
CA ALA A 139 -23.87 2.33 7.94
C ALA A 139 -24.49 3.65 8.43
N SER A 140 -23.76 4.41 9.26
CA SER A 140 -24.19 5.73 9.73
C SER A 140 -24.35 6.71 8.57
N TYR A 141 -23.44 6.68 7.60
CA TYR A 141 -23.52 7.47 6.38
C TYR A 141 -24.78 7.11 5.57
N LEU A 142 -25.02 5.83 5.27
CA LEU A 142 -26.19 5.40 4.50
C LEU A 142 -27.53 5.75 5.19
N HIS A 143 -27.58 5.63 6.51
CA HIS A 143 -28.73 6.04 7.31
C HIS A 143 -28.94 7.57 7.27
N THR A 144 -27.87 8.35 7.41
CA THR A 144 -27.93 9.83 7.38
C THR A 144 -28.41 10.37 6.03
N PHE A 145 -28.07 9.70 4.93
CA PHE A 145 -28.52 10.06 3.58
C PHE A 145 -29.86 9.44 3.18
N GLY A 146 -30.56 8.78 4.11
CA GLY A 146 -31.91 8.25 3.89
C GLY A 146 -31.98 7.05 2.94
N VAL A 147 -30.85 6.38 2.67
CA VAL A 147 -30.81 5.17 1.84
C VAL A 147 -31.33 3.96 2.62
N THR A 148 -31.26 3.98 3.96
CA THR A 148 -31.74 2.90 4.83
C THR A 148 -32.55 3.46 6.01
N GLU A 149 -33.70 2.84 6.33
CA GLU A 149 -34.54 3.24 7.47
C GLU A 149 -34.00 2.77 8.85
N GLY A 150 -32.95 1.93 8.87
CA GLY A 150 -32.28 1.47 10.09
C GLY A 150 -30.76 1.43 9.95
N LEU A 151 -30.04 1.28 11.07
CA LEU A 151 -28.59 1.09 11.07
C LEU A 151 -28.24 -0.29 10.53
N LEU A 152 -27.73 -0.32 9.30
CA LEU A 152 -27.34 -1.57 8.63
C LEU A 152 -26.20 -2.31 9.36
N SER A 153 -25.48 -1.61 10.24
CA SER A 153 -24.43 -2.17 11.10
C SER A 153 -24.93 -3.16 12.17
N ASP A 154 -26.23 -3.18 12.48
CA ASP A 154 -26.79 -4.17 13.40
C ASP A 154 -26.81 -5.58 12.78
N SER A 155 -26.68 -5.67 11.45
CA SER A 155 -26.57 -6.95 10.77
C SER A 155 -25.11 -7.44 10.77
N PRO A 156 -24.82 -8.65 11.28
CA PRO A 156 -23.46 -9.18 11.37
C PRO A 156 -22.81 -9.43 10.00
N PHE A 157 -23.60 -9.41 8.92
CA PHE A 157 -23.14 -9.64 7.56
C PHE A 157 -22.81 -8.37 6.78
N TYR A 158 -23.27 -7.18 7.21
CA TYR A 158 -23.07 -5.96 6.43
C TYR A 158 -21.59 -5.60 6.26
N GLY A 159 -20.79 -5.68 7.34
CA GLY A 159 -19.35 -5.45 7.27
C GLY A 159 -18.62 -6.44 6.35
N LEU A 160 -19.00 -7.72 6.42
CA LEU A 160 -18.45 -8.76 5.55
C LEU A 160 -18.80 -8.49 4.07
N VAL A 161 -20.07 -8.19 3.79
CA VAL A 161 -20.54 -7.89 2.43
C VAL A 161 -19.84 -6.66 1.86
N LEU A 162 -19.70 -5.60 2.64
CA LEU A 162 -19.01 -4.37 2.22
C LEU A 162 -17.54 -4.65 1.85
N ILE A 163 -16.80 -5.34 2.72
CA ILE A 163 -15.40 -5.70 2.46
C ILE A 163 -15.29 -6.60 1.23
N CYS A 164 -16.16 -7.62 1.12
CA CYS A 164 -16.20 -8.51 -0.03
C CYS A 164 -16.44 -7.73 -1.33
N ILE A 165 -17.34 -6.74 -1.33
CA ILE A 165 -17.61 -5.91 -2.52
C ILE A 165 -16.38 -5.07 -2.86
N LEU A 166 -15.75 -4.39 -1.90
CA LEU A 166 -14.57 -3.55 -2.15
C LEU A 166 -13.38 -4.36 -2.69
N VAL A 167 -13.13 -5.53 -2.08
CA VAL A 167 -12.10 -6.46 -2.54
C VAL A 167 -12.45 -7.02 -3.91
N ALA A 168 -13.70 -7.43 -4.14
CA ALA A 168 -14.16 -7.93 -5.43
C ALA A 168 -13.98 -6.89 -6.54
N ILE A 169 -14.32 -5.62 -6.30
CA ILE A 169 -14.11 -4.53 -7.27
C ILE A 169 -12.61 -4.37 -7.57
N SER A 170 -11.77 -4.34 -6.54
CA SER A 170 -10.31 -4.19 -6.70
C SER A 170 -9.69 -5.36 -7.47
N SER A 171 -10.12 -6.59 -7.16
CA SER A 171 -9.71 -7.80 -7.86
C SER A 171 -10.22 -7.82 -9.31
N MET A 172 -11.47 -7.43 -9.56
CA MET A 172 -12.04 -7.35 -10.91
C MET A 172 -11.32 -6.31 -11.77
N ILE A 173 -10.93 -5.16 -11.20
CA ILE A 173 -10.11 -4.17 -11.89
C ILE A 173 -8.75 -4.77 -12.24
N GLY A 174 -8.12 -5.53 -11.34
CA GLY A 174 -6.84 -6.19 -11.61
C GLY A 174 -6.91 -7.34 -12.62
N ASP A 175 -8.06 -8.01 -12.73
CA ASP A 175 -8.23 -9.21 -13.57
C ASP A 175 -8.83 -8.92 -14.96
N VAL A 176 -9.91 -8.13 -15.03
CA VAL A 176 -10.78 -8.01 -16.23
C VAL A 176 -10.67 -6.66 -16.95
N SER A 177 -10.00 -5.64 -16.39
CA SER A 177 -9.89 -4.28 -17.01
C SER A 177 -9.13 -4.23 -18.36
N GLY A 178 -8.90 -5.40 -18.96
CA GLY A 178 -8.08 -5.67 -20.12
C GLY A 178 -6.92 -6.51 -19.62
N MET A 179 -6.69 -7.70 -20.19
CA MET A 179 -5.47 -8.49 -19.97
C MET A 179 -4.23 -7.67 -20.37
N ILE A 180 -3.90 -6.68 -19.56
CA ILE A 180 -2.87 -5.66 -19.75
C ILE A 180 -1.80 -6.02 -18.72
N CYS A 181 -0.55 -6.16 -19.16
CA CYS A 181 0.55 -6.46 -18.27
C CYS A 181 0.91 -5.21 -17.47
N ASP A 182 0.64 -5.23 -16.16
CA ASP A 182 0.98 -4.16 -15.21
C ASP A 182 2.18 -4.53 -14.31
N GLY A 183 2.80 -5.68 -14.56
CA GLY A 183 4.00 -6.14 -13.85
C GLY A 183 3.79 -6.51 -12.37
N ALA A 184 2.55 -6.61 -11.88
CA ALA A 184 2.26 -6.92 -10.49
C ALA A 184 2.13 -8.43 -10.22
N SER A 185 2.89 -8.97 -9.26
CA SER A 185 2.98 -10.42 -9.01
C SER A 185 1.63 -11.09 -8.69
N ASN A 186 0.75 -10.43 -7.95
CA ASN A 186 -0.54 -11.00 -7.56
C ASN A 186 -1.59 -10.92 -8.68
N SER A 187 -1.60 -9.86 -9.49
CA SER A 187 -2.52 -9.75 -10.64
C SER A 187 -2.16 -10.73 -11.75
N CYS A 188 -0.87 -11.01 -11.94
CA CYS A 188 -0.39 -12.02 -12.90
C CYS A 188 -0.98 -13.42 -12.62
N ALA A 189 -1.00 -13.87 -11.37
CA ALA A 189 -1.56 -15.17 -11.00
C ALA A 189 -3.06 -15.27 -11.31
N MET A 190 -3.81 -14.18 -11.06
CA MET A 190 -5.25 -14.12 -11.33
C MET A 190 -5.56 -14.16 -12.83
N LYS A 191 -4.82 -13.38 -13.64
CA LYS A 191 -4.95 -13.36 -15.11
C LYS A 191 -4.66 -14.72 -15.75
N VAL A 192 -3.72 -15.49 -15.21
CA VAL A 192 -3.44 -16.87 -15.66
C VAL A 192 -4.65 -17.78 -15.41
N SER A 193 -5.24 -17.72 -14.22
CA SER A 193 -6.45 -18.49 -13.88
C SER A 193 -7.63 -18.13 -14.80
N THR A 194 -7.84 -16.83 -15.05
CA THR A 194 -8.90 -16.34 -15.93
C THR A 194 -8.65 -16.74 -17.39
N SER A 195 -7.40 -16.72 -17.86
CA SER A 195 -7.01 -17.20 -19.20
C SER A 195 -7.28 -18.69 -19.37
N ALA A 196 -6.96 -19.52 -18.36
CA ALA A 196 -7.26 -20.95 -18.39
C ALA A 196 -8.77 -21.22 -18.44
N SER A 197 -9.56 -20.47 -17.66
CA SER A 197 -11.02 -20.55 -17.66
C SER A 197 -11.63 -20.12 -19.00
N ALA A 198 -11.09 -19.06 -19.62
CA ALA A 198 -11.51 -18.60 -20.93
C ALA A 198 -11.15 -19.59 -22.04
N ALA A 199 -9.97 -20.23 -21.97
CA ALA A 199 -9.57 -21.28 -22.91
C ALA A 199 -10.50 -22.49 -22.83
N TRP A 200 -10.84 -22.93 -21.62
CA TRP A 200 -11.83 -24.01 -21.43
C TRP A 200 -13.20 -23.64 -22.01
N LYS A 201 -13.67 -22.40 -21.79
CA LYS A 201 -14.91 -21.90 -22.39
C LYS A 201 -14.85 -21.92 -23.93
N ALA A 202 -13.74 -21.52 -24.53
CA ALA A 202 -13.56 -21.54 -25.98
C ALA A 202 -13.62 -22.97 -26.55
N VAL A 203 -13.05 -23.95 -25.84
CA VAL A 203 -13.15 -25.37 -26.20
C VAL A 203 -14.60 -25.85 -26.13
N LEU A 204 -15.34 -25.50 -25.07
CA LEU A 204 -16.75 -25.86 -24.95
C LEU A 204 -17.60 -25.25 -26.06
N MET A 205 -17.35 -24.00 -26.45
CA MET A 205 -18.03 -23.37 -27.58
C MET A 205 -17.76 -24.13 -28.88
N ALA A 206 -16.50 -24.50 -29.13
CA ALA A 206 -16.12 -25.28 -30.30
C ALA A 206 -16.76 -26.68 -30.33
N LEU A 207 -16.91 -27.33 -29.16
CA LEU A 207 -17.62 -28.62 -29.05
C LEU A 207 -19.12 -28.50 -29.31
N ASP A 208 -19.71 -27.34 -29.04
CA ASP A 208 -21.12 -27.01 -29.31
C ASP A 208 -21.34 -26.49 -30.74
N ASP A 209 -20.31 -26.55 -31.60
CA ASP A 209 -20.30 -25.99 -32.96
C ASP A 209 -20.67 -24.49 -33.00
N THR A 210 -20.33 -23.76 -31.92
CA THR A 210 -20.53 -22.32 -31.78
C THR A 210 -19.20 -21.58 -31.72
N ALA A 211 -19.15 -20.39 -32.32
CA ALA A 211 -17.97 -19.53 -32.30
C ALA A 211 -18.36 -18.04 -32.40
N VAL A 212 -17.44 -17.15 -32.05
CA VAL A 212 -17.60 -15.72 -32.32
C VAL A 212 -17.57 -15.52 -33.84
N THR A 213 -18.58 -14.82 -34.37
CA THR A 213 -18.69 -14.62 -35.82
C THR A 213 -17.67 -13.59 -36.31
N GLY A 214 -17.20 -13.73 -37.55
CA GLY A 214 -16.28 -12.77 -38.17
C GLY A 214 -16.88 -11.41 -38.50
N ASN A 215 -18.13 -11.14 -38.10
CA ASN A 215 -18.85 -9.90 -38.36
C ASN A 215 -18.85 -8.96 -37.14
N GLU A 216 -18.24 -9.36 -36.03
CA GLU A 216 -18.26 -8.62 -34.76
C GLU A 216 -16.85 -8.51 -34.15
N GLY A 217 -16.42 -7.27 -33.87
CA GLY A 217 -15.19 -7.00 -33.13
C GLY A 217 -13.90 -7.23 -33.93
N ILE A 218 -12.87 -7.77 -33.26
CA ILE A 218 -11.53 -8.00 -33.83
C ILE A 218 -11.39 -9.35 -34.55
N VAL A 219 -12.33 -10.27 -34.33
CA VAL A 219 -12.34 -11.62 -34.92
C VAL A 219 -12.85 -11.52 -36.35
N ALA A 220 -12.10 -12.09 -37.29
CA ALA A 220 -12.44 -12.19 -38.70
C ALA A 220 -12.86 -13.63 -39.06
N HIS A 221 -13.38 -13.82 -40.27
CA HIS A 221 -13.72 -15.15 -40.81
C HIS A 221 -12.50 -16.06 -41.00
N ASP A 222 -11.30 -15.47 -41.02
CA ASP A 222 -10.02 -16.13 -41.16
C ASP A 222 -9.19 -15.92 -39.90
N VAL A 223 -8.51 -16.97 -39.44
CA VAL A 223 -7.77 -16.96 -38.17
C VAL A 223 -6.55 -16.05 -38.29
N GLU A 224 -5.85 -16.11 -39.41
CA GLU A 224 -4.68 -15.30 -39.71
C GLU A 224 -5.04 -13.81 -39.74
N GLN A 225 -6.17 -13.45 -40.35
CA GLN A 225 -6.66 -12.08 -40.31
C GLN A 225 -7.06 -11.63 -38.89
N SER A 226 -7.64 -12.53 -38.08
CA SER A 226 -7.94 -12.25 -36.66
C SER A 226 -6.67 -11.98 -35.86
N ILE A 227 -5.63 -12.78 -36.09
CA ILE A 227 -4.31 -12.60 -35.46
C ILE A 227 -3.68 -11.29 -35.94
N ALA A 228 -3.79 -10.96 -37.23
CA ALA A 228 -3.27 -9.70 -37.77
C ALA A 228 -3.96 -8.48 -37.14
N ASN A 229 -5.29 -8.52 -36.96
CA ASN A 229 -6.06 -7.47 -36.29
C ASN A 229 -5.62 -7.32 -34.82
N LEU A 230 -5.40 -8.43 -34.12
CA LEU A 230 -4.88 -8.42 -32.75
C LEU A 230 -3.46 -7.87 -32.68
N CYS A 231 -2.58 -8.26 -33.60
CA CYS A 231 -1.22 -7.74 -33.72
C CYS A 231 -1.20 -6.24 -34.02
N ALA A 232 -2.11 -5.73 -34.85
CA ALA A 232 -2.21 -4.30 -35.13
C ALA A 232 -2.60 -3.51 -33.86
N LEU A 233 -3.56 -4.02 -33.07
CA LEU A 233 -3.95 -3.42 -31.80
C LEU A 233 -2.79 -3.45 -30.78
N ALA A 234 -2.09 -4.59 -30.67
CA ALA A 234 -0.98 -4.77 -29.75
C ALA A 234 0.25 -3.92 -30.14
N SER A 235 0.55 -3.78 -31.42
CA SER A 235 1.74 -3.05 -31.87
C SER A 235 1.54 -1.53 -31.89
N HIS A 236 0.34 -1.03 -32.19
CA HIS A 236 0.10 0.42 -32.30
C HIS A 236 -0.55 1.02 -31.05
N SER A 237 -1.69 0.47 -30.61
CA SER A 237 -2.48 1.08 -29.53
C SER A 237 -1.84 0.85 -28.16
N MET A 238 -1.26 -0.33 -27.92
CA MET A 238 -0.67 -0.63 -26.61
C MET A 238 0.59 0.18 -26.30
N GLN A 239 1.25 0.81 -27.27
CA GLN A 239 2.38 1.71 -26.97
C GLN A 239 1.95 2.94 -26.15
N GLN A 240 0.76 3.47 -26.43
CA GLN A 240 0.21 4.59 -25.65
C GLN A 240 -0.28 4.10 -24.28
N THR A 241 -0.91 2.92 -24.25
CA THR A 241 -1.33 2.27 -23.01
C THR A 241 -0.15 2.00 -22.08
N ASP A 242 0.97 1.51 -22.60
CA ASP A 242 2.20 1.24 -21.84
C ASP A 242 2.75 2.50 -21.18
N ARG A 243 2.81 3.63 -21.91
CA ARG A 243 3.22 4.92 -21.31
C ARG A 243 2.31 5.33 -20.16
N GLN A 244 0.99 5.15 -20.32
CA GLN A 244 0.03 5.49 -19.27
C GLN A 244 0.18 4.56 -18.05
N ILE A 245 0.44 3.27 -18.27
CA ILE A 245 0.70 2.30 -17.19
C ILE A 245 1.97 2.70 -16.44
N ILE A 246 3.06 2.99 -17.15
CA ILE A 246 4.32 3.42 -16.54
C ILE A 246 4.11 4.70 -15.74
N GLU A 247 3.34 5.66 -16.24
CA GLU A 247 3.00 6.88 -15.50
C GLU A 247 2.24 6.57 -14.20
N ILE A 248 1.23 5.69 -14.26
CA ILE A 248 0.45 5.25 -13.09
C ILE A 248 1.33 4.47 -12.10
N MET A 249 2.24 3.63 -12.58
CA MET A 249 3.16 2.89 -11.72
C MET A 249 4.20 3.82 -11.07
N ALA A 250 4.75 4.76 -11.85
CA ALA A 250 5.71 5.75 -11.36
C ALA A 250 5.08 6.79 -10.42
N SER A 251 3.76 6.99 -10.48
CA SER A 251 3.03 7.80 -9.49
C SER A 251 2.68 7.04 -8.22
N LYS A 252 2.79 5.70 -8.20
CA LYS A 252 2.60 4.85 -7.01
C LYS A 252 3.90 4.55 -6.28
N ALA A 253 5.03 4.57 -7.01
CA ALA A 253 6.38 4.43 -6.45
C ALA A 253 6.93 5.75 -5.87
N ARG A 254 6.26 6.87 -6.17
CA ARG A 254 6.39 8.15 -5.49
C ARG A 254 5.33 8.24 -4.40
#